data_AF-A0A949ZUV7-F1
#
_entry.id   AF-A0A949ZUV7-F1
#
_cell.length_a   1.000
_cell.length_b   1.000
_cell.length_c   1.000
_cell.angle_alpha   90.00
_cell.angle_beta   90.00
_cell.angle_gamma   90.00
#
_symmetry.space_group_name_H-M   'P 1'
#
loop_
_entity.id
_entity.type
_entity.pdbx_description
1 polymer ?
#
loop_
_entity_poly.entity_id
_entity_poly.type
_entity_poly.pdbx_seq_one_letter_code
_entity_poly.pdbx_strand_id
1 'polypeptide(L)'
;DAAQDALPRAAAAGVPAVELKVFEAWLELARDPASQPSPLPVAALPLLGVILETLLGRHEFETFERLAGLLLRSPLSRREQREILASMYLKYGFLASAAQEWMAVCEAQADGRALLGLAQVAAAQGELEDAAVFATEALRHDPNNPAARDILARRSGAREAVPAGL
;
A
#
# COMPACT_ATOMS: atom_id res chain seq x y z
N ASP A 1 -7.71 27.57 17.52
CA ASP A 1 -7.97 26.81 16.27
C ASP A 1 -8.42 25.44 16.72
N ALA A 2 -9.67 25.04 16.45
CA ALA A 2 -10.31 23.91 17.14
C ALA A 2 -9.51 22.59 17.02
N ALA A 3 -8.75 22.42 15.94
CA ALA A 3 -7.89 21.27 15.71
C ALA A 3 -6.59 21.33 16.56
N GLN A 4 -6.03 22.53 16.78
CA GLN A 4 -4.90 22.74 17.71
C GLN A 4 -5.30 22.43 19.15
N ASP A 5 -6.48 22.89 19.54
CA ASP A 5 -7.01 22.72 20.88
C ASP A 5 -7.42 21.25 21.14
N ALA A 6 -7.45 20.40 20.11
CA ALA A 6 -7.76 18.97 20.23
C ALA A 6 -6.57 18.12 20.69
N LEU A 7 -5.32 18.47 20.35
CA LEU A 7 -4.14 17.68 20.74
C LEU A 7 -3.93 17.62 22.25
N PRO A 8 -3.98 18.74 23.01
CA PRO A 8 -3.87 18.68 24.48
C PRO A 8 -5.01 17.89 25.12
N ARG A 9 -6.23 17.96 24.54
CA ARG A 9 -7.38 17.19 25.02
C ARG A 9 -7.22 15.70 24.75
N ALA A 10 -6.72 15.32 23.58
CA ALA A 10 -6.41 13.94 23.23
C ALA A 10 -5.34 13.36 24.16
N ALA A 11 -4.28 14.13 24.44
CA ALA A 11 -3.27 13.75 25.42
C ALA A 11 -3.86 13.54 26.82
N ALA A 12 -4.70 14.47 27.29
CA ALA A 12 -5.41 14.34 28.57
C ALA A 12 -6.38 13.15 28.62
N ALA A 13 -6.93 12.75 27.47
CA ALA A 13 -7.79 11.58 27.32
C ALA A 13 -7.00 10.25 27.23
N GLY A 14 -5.67 10.28 27.29
CA GLY A 14 -4.81 9.09 27.30
C GLY A 14 -4.43 8.55 25.92
N VAL A 15 -4.58 9.34 24.85
CA VAL A 15 -4.07 8.95 23.53
C VAL A 15 -2.55 8.76 23.61
N PRO A 16 -2.00 7.63 23.11
CA PRO A 16 -0.57 7.38 23.16
C PRO A 16 0.25 8.50 22.50
N ALA A 17 1.36 8.90 23.14
CA ALA A 17 2.22 9.96 22.62
C ALA A 17 2.75 9.68 21.20
N VAL A 18 2.92 8.41 20.85
CA VAL A 18 3.31 7.97 19.50
C VAL A 18 2.24 8.27 18.45
N GLU A 19 0.96 8.17 18.82
CA GLU A 19 -0.16 8.48 17.94
C GLU A 19 -0.35 10.00 17.79
N LEU A 20 -0.16 10.75 18.89
CA LEU A 20 -0.20 12.22 18.86
C LEU A 20 0.79 12.81 17.84
N LYS A 21 1.98 12.21 17.68
CA LYS A 21 2.95 12.63 16.66
C LYS A 21 2.41 12.55 15.22
N VAL A 22 1.53 11.61 14.91
CA VAL A 22 0.90 11.52 13.58
C VAL A 22 -0.01 12.72 13.36
N PHE A 23 -0.82 13.05 14.37
CA PHE A 23 -1.73 14.19 14.31
C PHE A 23 -0.99 15.54 14.32
N GLU A 24 0.11 15.66 15.07
CA GLU A 24 0.99 16.82 15.03
C GLU A 24 1.55 17.06 13.62
N ALA A 25 2.13 16.02 13.00
CA ALA A 25 2.66 16.11 11.65
C ALA A 25 1.57 16.42 10.61
N TRP A 26 0.36 15.87 10.78
CA TRP A 26 -0.79 16.23 9.95
C TRP A 26 -1.16 17.71 10.11
N LEU A 27 -1.32 18.20 11.34
CA LEU A 27 -1.67 19.60 11.56
C LEU A 27 -0.60 20.57 11.04
N GLU A 28 0.68 20.19 11.11
CA GLU A 28 1.77 20.95 10.52
C GLU A 28 1.60 21.06 8.99
N LEU A 29 1.41 19.93 8.29
CA LEU A 29 1.19 19.89 6.84
C LEU A 29 -0.11 20.56 6.39
N ALA A 30 -1.14 20.55 7.23
CA ALA A 30 -2.41 21.20 6.94
C ALA A 30 -2.30 22.73 6.99
N ARG A 31 -1.39 23.28 7.82
CA ARG A 31 -1.14 24.73 7.90
C ARG A 31 -0.18 25.20 6.82
N ASP A 32 0.88 24.43 6.62
CA ASP A 32 1.90 24.71 5.61
C ASP A 32 2.19 23.43 4.82
N PRO A 33 1.63 23.31 3.60
CA PRO A 33 1.90 22.16 2.72
C PRO A 33 3.39 21.99 2.37
N ALA A 34 4.21 23.04 2.49
CA ALA A 34 5.64 22.98 2.23
C ALA A 34 6.47 22.59 3.47
N SER A 35 5.82 22.47 4.64
CA SER A 35 6.48 22.03 5.86
C SER A 35 7.06 20.62 5.73
N GLN A 36 8.10 20.36 6.51
CA GLN A 36 8.77 19.06 6.56
C GLN A 36 8.75 18.54 8.00
N PRO A 37 7.62 17.95 8.43
CA PRO A 37 7.52 17.39 9.77
C PRO A 37 8.64 16.39 10.02
N SER A 38 9.07 16.33 11.28
CA SER A 38 10.06 15.36 11.73
C SER A 38 9.64 13.93 11.38
N PRO A 39 10.59 13.03 11.02
CA PRO A 39 10.27 11.64 10.72
C PRO A 39 9.49 10.97 11.86
N LEU A 40 8.42 10.27 11.49
CA LEU A 40 7.61 9.53 12.45
C LEU A 40 8.39 8.30 12.96
N PRO A 41 8.27 7.96 14.25
CA PRO A 41 8.78 6.69 14.75
C PRO A 41 8.04 5.52 14.10
N VAL A 42 8.70 4.38 13.93
CA VAL A 42 8.10 3.17 13.30
C VAL A 42 6.79 2.76 13.97
N ALA A 43 6.71 2.90 15.30
CA ALA A 43 5.51 2.58 16.08
C ALA A 43 4.28 3.46 15.74
N ALA A 44 4.45 4.60 15.05
CA ALA A 44 3.36 5.47 14.61
C ALA A 44 2.81 5.09 13.23
N LEU A 45 3.54 4.28 12.45
CA LEU A 45 3.18 3.94 11.08
C LEU A 45 1.87 3.13 10.94
N PRO A 46 1.48 2.26 11.88
CA PRO A 46 0.17 1.62 11.82
C PRO A 46 -1.00 2.61 11.79
N LEU A 47 -0.98 3.64 12.64
CA LEU A 47 -2.02 4.68 12.64
C LEU A 47 -1.97 5.52 11.36
N LEU A 48 -0.77 5.89 10.90
CA LEU A 48 -0.62 6.57 9.60
C LEU A 48 -1.23 5.74 8.48
N GLY A 49 -1.00 4.42 8.47
CA GLY A 49 -1.58 3.51 7.49
C GLY A 49 -3.11 3.53 7.49
N VAL A 50 -3.75 3.47 8.66
CA VAL A 50 -5.21 3.58 8.77
C VAL A 50 -5.73 4.92 8.22
N ILE A 51 -5.03 6.02 8.50
CA ILE A 51 -5.40 7.34 7.98
C ILE A 51 -5.29 7.36 6.46
N LEU A 52 -4.18 6.87 5.90
CA LEU A 52 -3.96 6.81 4.45
C LEU A 52 -5.02 5.96 3.74
N GLU A 53 -5.33 4.79 4.28
CA GLU A 53 -6.40 3.92 3.76
C GLU A 53 -7.77 4.63 3.80
N THR A 54 -8.06 5.35 4.89
CA THR A 54 -9.31 6.12 5.02
C THR A 54 -9.39 7.22 3.97
N LEU A 55 -8.29 7.92 3.68
CA LEU A 55 -8.23 8.97 2.67
C LEU A 55 -8.40 8.41 1.25
N LEU A 56 -7.77 7.27 0.95
CA LEU A 56 -7.97 6.57 -0.33
C LEU A 56 -9.43 6.16 -0.52
N GLY A 57 -10.06 5.58 0.50
CA GLY A 57 -11.48 5.20 0.43
C GLY A 57 -12.45 6.37 0.27
N ARG A 58 -12.02 7.58 0.64
CA ARG A 58 -12.78 8.83 0.46
C ARG A 58 -12.37 9.63 -0.77
N HIS A 59 -11.40 9.15 -1.55
CA HIS A 59 -10.82 9.86 -2.70
C HIS A 59 -10.21 11.24 -2.34
N GLU A 60 -9.72 11.39 -1.11
CA GLU A 60 -9.07 12.61 -0.60
C GLU A 60 -7.58 12.65 -1.00
N PHE A 61 -7.32 12.64 -2.32
CA PHE A 61 -5.98 12.39 -2.88
C PHE A 61 -4.92 13.42 -2.48
N GLU A 62 -5.28 14.70 -2.47
CA GLU A 62 -4.33 15.77 -2.12
C GLU A 62 -3.85 15.65 -0.66
N THR A 63 -4.73 15.23 0.25
CA THR A 63 -4.38 14.98 1.65
C THR A 63 -3.60 13.67 1.78
N PHE A 64 -4.01 12.65 1.04
CA PHE A 64 -3.31 11.37 0.97
C PHE A 64 -1.86 11.55 0.52
N GLU A 65 -1.59 12.24 -0.59
CA GLU A 65 -0.23 12.42 -1.12
C GLU A 65 0.69 13.14 -0.12
N ARG A 66 0.15 14.16 0.56
CA ARG A 66 0.88 14.87 1.62
C ARG A 66 1.26 13.96 2.78
N LEU A 67 0.31 13.18 3.29
CA LEU A 67 0.58 12.27 4.41
C LEU A 67 1.37 11.03 3.99
N ALA A 68 1.25 10.56 2.75
CA ALA A 68 2.06 9.48 2.20
C ALA A 68 3.54 9.88 2.16
N GLY A 69 3.83 11.18 1.99
CA GLY A 69 5.17 11.74 2.17
C GLY A 69 5.80 11.42 3.54
N LEU A 70 5.00 11.30 4.61
CA LEU A 70 5.50 10.91 5.94
C LEU A 70 5.94 9.45 5.98
N LEU A 71 5.20 8.55 5.30
CA LEU A 71 5.58 7.15 5.17
C LEU A 71 6.88 7.01 4.36
N LEU A 72 7.00 7.75 3.26
CA LEU A 72 8.19 7.72 2.39
C LEU A 72 9.45 8.30 3.04
N ARG A 73 9.31 9.11 4.10
CA ARG A 73 10.41 9.64 4.92
C ARG A 73 10.60 8.89 6.24
N SER A 74 9.85 7.82 6.46
CA SER A 74 9.95 7.03 7.68
C SER A 74 11.27 6.26 7.75
N PRO A 75 11.67 5.76 8.95
CA PRO A 75 12.86 4.92 9.11
C PRO A 75 12.77 3.53 8.46
N LEU A 76 11.63 3.17 7.83
CA LEU A 76 11.51 1.91 7.09
C LEU A 76 12.44 1.88 5.88
N SER A 77 12.82 0.68 5.44
CA SER A 77 13.55 0.54 4.18
C SER A 77 12.70 1.04 3.01
N ARG A 78 13.36 1.53 1.94
CA ARG A 78 12.64 2.00 0.75
C ARG A 78 11.74 0.91 0.16
N ARG A 79 12.16 -0.35 0.27
CA ARG A 79 11.36 -1.50 -0.13
C ARG A 79 10.06 -1.57 0.68
N GLU A 80 10.14 -1.64 2.00
CA GLU A 80 8.95 -1.73 2.87
C GLU A 80 7.97 -0.57 2.65
N GLN A 81 8.49 0.66 2.47
CA GLN A 81 7.65 1.83 2.16
C GLN A 81 6.83 1.63 0.87
N ARG A 82 7.48 1.11 -0.19
CA ARG A 82 6.81 0.85 -1.47
C ARG A 82 5.84 -0.32 -1.38
N GLU A 83 6.20 -1.41 -0.70
CA GLU A 83 5.30 -2.56 -0.50
C GLU A 83 4.00 -2.12 0.20
N ILE A 84 4.11 -1.29 1.25
CA ILE A 84 2.95 -0.74 1.97
C ILE A 84 2.05 0.08 1.03
N LEU A 85 2.61 1.01 0.27
CA LEU A 85 1.84 1.81 -0.68
C LEU A 85 1.21 0.95 -1.77
N ALA A 86 1.95 0.00 -2.33
CA ALA A 86 1.48 -0.89 -3.37
C ALA A 86 0.27 -1.72 -2.90
N SER A 87 0.35 -2.27 -1.67
CA SER A 87 -0.75 -3.00 -1.05
C SER A 87 -1.97 -2.11 -0.78
N MET A 88 -1.78 -0.87 -0.32
CA MET A 88 -2.89 0.07 -0.13
C MET A 88 -3.56 0.41 -1.46
N TYR A 89 -2.78 0.79 -2.48
CA TYR A 89 -3.33 1.10 -3.80
C TYR A 89 -4.09 -0.08 -4.40
N LEU A 90 -3.54 -1.30 -4.30
CA LEU A 90 -4.20 -2.50 -4.77
C LEU A 90 -5.53 -2.74 -4.06
N LYS A 91 -5.56 -2.65 -2.73
CA LYS A 91 -6.77 -2.84 -1.90
C LYS A 91 -7.91 -1.89 -2.29
N TYR A 92 -7.58 -0.67 -2.70
CA TYR A 92 -8.56 0.35 -3.09
C TYR A 92 -8.77 0.45 -4.62
N GLY A 93 -8.20 -0.48 -5.40
CA GLY A 93 -8.43 -0.54 -6.86
C GLY A 93 -7.62 0.47 -7.68
N PHE A 94 -6.63 1.14 -7.09
CA PHE A 94 -5.70 2.03 -7.80
C PHE A 94 -4.60 1.22 -8.50
N LEU A 95 -5.00 0.39 -9.46
CA LEU A 95 -4.16 -0.67 -10.04
C LEU A 95 -2.90 -0.15 -10.74
N ALA A 96 -2.97 1.00 -11.41
CA ALA A 96 -1.81 1.61 -12.06
C ALA A 96 -0.75 2.06 -11.05
N SER A 97 -1.17 2.72 -9.96
CA SER A 97 -0.28 3.13 -8.87
C SER A 97 0.29 1.93 -8.13
N ALA A 98 -0.53 0.90 -7.90
CA ALA A 98 -0.06 -0.37 -7.31
C ALA A 98 1.00 -1.04 -8.19
N ALA A 99 0.78 -1.09 -9.51
CA ALA A 99 1.73 -1.63 -10.48
C ALA A 99 3.07 -0.89 -10.40
N GLN A 100 3.05 0.45 -10.41
CA GLN A 100 4.26 1.27 -10.35
C GLN A 100 5.10 0.99 -9.11
N GLU A 101 4.46 0.88 -7.95
CA GLU A 101 5.17 0.60 -6.70
C GLU A 101 5.75 -0.82 -6.68
N TRP A 102 4.99 -1.84 -7.12
CA TRP A 102 5.51 -3.21 -7.20
C TRP A 102 6.61 -3.39 -8.25
N MET A 103 6.51 -2.72 -9.41
CA MET A 103 7.57 -2.71 -10.42
C MET A 103 8.86 -2.12 -9.84
N ALA A 104 8.77 -0.99 -9.13
CA ALA A 104 9.94 -0.39 -8.51
C ALA A 104 10.57 -1.28 -7.41
N VAL A 105 9.77 -2.10 -6.71
CA VAL A 105 10.30 -3.13 -5.80
C VAL A 105 11.04 -4.21 -6.58
N CYS A 106 10.46 -4.74 -7.67
CA CYS A 106 11.09 -5.74 -8.53
C CYS A 106 12.39 -5.24 -9.19
N GLU A 107 12.41 -3.99 -9.67
CA GLU A 107 13.59 -3.36 -10.26
C GLU A 107 14.76 -3.28 -9.27
N ALA A 108 14.47 -2.99 -8.00
CA ALA A 108 15.48 -2.95 -6.96
C ALA A 108 15.93 -4.36 -6.55
N GLN A 109 14.97 -5.26 -6.32
CA GLN A 109 15.21 -6.66 -5.98
C GLN A 109 13.97 -7.51 -6.24
N ALA A 110 13.97 -8.22 -7.37
CA ALA A 110 12.93 -9.20 -7.66
C ALA A 110 13.02 -10.40 -6.71
N ASP A 111 11.92 -10.69 -6.03
CA ASP A 111 11.74 -11.88 -5.21
C ASP A 111 10.30 -12.37 -5.29
N GLY A 112 10.01 -13.51 -4.65
CA GLY A 112 8.69 -14.12 -4.69
C GLY A 112 7.57 -13.21 -4.17
N ARG A 113 7.85 -12.33 -3.21
CA ARG A 113 6.86 -11.40 -2.67
C ARG A 113 6.52 -10.30 -3.69
N ALA A 114 7.54 -9.69 -4.30
CA ALA A 114 7.34 -8.64 -5.28
C ALA A 114 6.63 -9.16 -6.55
N LEU A 115 7.02 -10.36 -7.00
CA LEU A 115 6.38 -11.07 -8.10
C LEU A 115 4.92 -11.41 -7.79
N LEU A 116 4.61 -11.86 -6.56
CA LEU A 116 3.23 -12.06 -6.13
C LEU A 116 2.43 -10.75 -6.16
N GLY A 117 3.03 -9.63 -5.73
CA GLY A 117 2.42 -8.31 -5.81
C GLY A 117 2.00 -7.94 -7.24
N LEU A 118 2.91 -8.11 -8.22
CA LEU A 118 2.59 -7.91 -9.64
C LEU A 118 1.52 -8.89 -10.15
N ALA A 119 1.58 -10.16 -9.74
CA ALA A 119 0.58 -11.15 -10.10
C ALA A 119 -0.82 -10.75 -9.63
N GLN A 120 -0.93 -10.22 -8.41
CA GLN A 120 -2.19 -9.74 -7.85
C GLN A 120 -2.72 -8.50 -8.60
N VAL A 121 -1.83 -7.57 -8.98
CA VAL A 121 -2.19 -6.40 -9.78
C VAL A 121 -2.72 -6.83 -11.15
N ALA A 122 -1.99 -7.68 -11.88
CA ALA A 122 -2.41 -8.18 -13.19
C ALA A 122 -3.75 -8.95 -13.10
N ALA A 123 -3.94 -9.78 -12.07
CA ALA A 123 -5.19 -10.47 -11.83
C ALA A 123 -6.35 -9.50 -11.59
N ALA A 124 -6.13 -8.42 -10.84
CA ALA A 124 -7.13 -7.38 -10.59
C ALA A 124 -7.46 -6.55 -11.85
N GLN A 125 -6.52 -6.44 -12.80
CA GLN A 125 -6.73 -5.82 -14.10
C GLN A 125 -7.46 -6.72 -15.10
N GLY A 126 -7.64 -8.01 -14.79
CA GLY A 126 -8.19 -9.01 -15.71
C GLY A 126 -7.16 -9.61 -16.67
N GLU A 127 -5.88 -9.23 -16.53
CA GLU A 127 -4.76 -9.74 -17.33
C GLU A 127 -4.31 -11.10 -16.79
N LEU A 128 -5.16 -12.12 -16.94
CA LEU A 128 -4.97 -13.43 -16.30
C LEU A 128 -3.71 -14.17 -16.78
N GLU A 129 -3.28 -13.93 -18.02
CA GLU A 129 -2.07 -14.55 -18.57
C GLU A 129 -0.81 -13.96 -17.92
N ASP A 130 -0.70 -12.64 -17.82
CA ASP A 130 0.41 -11.97 -17.13
C ASP A 130 0.41 -12.30 -15.63
N ALA A 131 -0.77 -12.34 -15.01
CA ALA A 131 -0.92 -12.78 -13.63
C ALA A 131 -0.37 -14.19 -13.41
N ALA A 132 -0.61 -15.11 -14.35
CA ALA A 132 -0.11 -16.47 -14.29
C ALA A 132 1.41 -16.56 -14.48
N VAL A 133 2.00 -15.74 -15.34
CA VAL A 133 3.46 -15.64 -15.50
C VAL A 133 4.10 -15.23 -14.17
N PHE A 134 3.67 -14.11 -13.58
CA PHE A 134 4.23 -13.62 -12.33
C PHE A 134 3.98 -14.59 -11.15
N ALA A 135 2.79 -15.19 -11.04
CA ALA A 135 2.49 -16.17 -9.99
C ALA A 135 3.35 -17.44 -10.11
N THR A 136 3.67 -17.88 -11.33
CA THR A 136 4.57 -19.01 -11.57
C THR A 136 5.98 -18.70 -11.10
N GLU A 137 6.50 -17.51 -11.41
CA GLU A 137 7.81 -17.10 -10.91
C GLU A 137 7.80 -16.96 -9.38
N ALA A 138 6.75 -16.41 -8.78
CA ALA A 138 6.61 -16.33 -7.33
C ALA A 138 6.69 -17.72 -6.66
N LEU A 139 6.08 -18.75 -7.24
CA LEU A 139 6.16 -20.14 -6.76
C LEU A 139 7.55 -20.77 -6.93
N ARG A 140 8.39 -20.28 -7.85
CA ARG A 140 9.80 -20.74 -7.91
C ARG A 140 10.60 -20.26 -6.71
N HIS A 141 10.28 -19.08 -6.18
CA HIS A 141 10.89 -18.54 -4.96
C HIS A 141 10.30 -19.16 -3.69
N ASP A 142 8.98 -19.27 -3.63
CA ASP A 142 8.26 -19.90 -2.52
C ASP A 142 7.23 -20.89 -3.07
N PRO A 143 7.60 -22.17 -3.21
CA PRO A 143 6.71 -23.19 -3.72
C PRO A 143 5.43 -23.38 -2.91
N ASN A 144 5.38 -22.89 -1.66
CA ASN A 144 4.28 -23.06 -0.73
C ASN A 144 3.32 -21.87 -0.67
N ASN A 145 3.52 -20.84 -1.48
CA ASN A 145 2.69 -19.64 -1.46
C ASN A 145 1.24 -19.93 -1.89
N PRO A 146 0.24 -19.83 -0.99
CA PRO A 146 -1.15 -20.14 -1.33
C PRO A 146 -1.75 -19.12 -2.31
N ALA A 147 -1.45 -17.83 -2.14
CA ALA A 147 -2.01 -16.77 -2.97
C ALA A 147 -1.57 -16.89 -4.45
N ALA A 148 -0.32 -17.29 -4.69
CA ALA A 148 0.16 -17.55 -6.05
C ALA A 148 -0.57 -18.74 -6.70
N ARG A 149 -0.82 -19.82 -5.94
CA ARG A 149 -1.59 -20.98 -6.43
C ARG A 149 -3.04 -20.61 -6.75
N ASP A 150 -3.67 -19.78 -5.92
CA ASP A 150 -5.05 -19.32 -6.14
C ASP A 150 -5.19 -18.50 -7.43
N ILE A 151 -4.18 -17.67 -7.76
CA ILE A 151 -4.13 -16.93 -9.03
C ILE A 151 -4.09 -17.91 -10.23
N LEU A 152 -3.23 -18.94 -10.17
CA LEU A 152 -3.13 -19.94 -11.24
C LEU A 152 -4.42 -20.76 -11.39
N ALA A 153 -5.06 -21.13 -10.29
CA ALA A 153 -6.32 -21.87 -10.31
C ALA A 153 -7.45 -21.07 -10.98
N ARG A 154 -7.56 -19.76 -10.69
CA ARG A 154 -8.54 -18.87 -11.34
C ARG A 154 -8.35 -18.79 -12.85
N ARG A 155 -7.10 -18.71 -13.32
CA ARG A 155 -6.79 -18.69 -14.76
C ARG A 155 -7.17 -20.01 -15.45
N SER A 156 -6.92 -21.16 -14.82
CA SER A 156 -7.34 -22.46 -15.35
C SER A 156 -8.87 -22.56 -15.48
N GLY A 157 -9.61 -22.16 -14.45
CA GLY A 157 -11.07 -22.16 -14.48
C GLY A 157 -11.66 -21.23 -15.56
N ALA A 158 -11.05 -20.07 -15.79
CA ALA A 158 -11.47 -19.15 -16.86
C ALA A 158 -11.24 -19.74 -18.25
N ARG A 159 -10.14 -20.49 -18.46
CA ARG A 159 -9.83 -21.13 -19.75
C ARG A 159 -10.76 -22.29 -20.07
N GLU A 160 -11.20 -23.05 -19.07
CA GLU A 160 -12.18 -24.14 -19.24
C GLU A 160 -13.60 -23.63 -19.52
N ALA A 161 -13.93 -22.42 -19.05
CA ALA A 161 -15.24 -21.80 -19.25
C ALA A 161 -15.45 -21.20 -20.66
N VAL A 162 -14.39 -21.04 -21.46
CA VAL A 162 -14.51 -20.64 -22.87
C VAL A 162 -14.65 -21.91 -23.71
N PRO A 163 -15.87 -22.28 -24.17
CA PRO A 163 -16.03 -23.47 -24.99
C PRO A 163 -15.24 -23.31 -26.30
N ALA A 164 -14.52 -24.37 -26.68
CA ALA A 164 -13.87 -24.47 -27.97
C ALA A 164 -14.95 -24.50 -29.07
N GLY A 165 -15.33 -23.34 -29.60
CA GLY A 165 -16.28 -23.27 -30.70
C GLY A 165 -16.72 -21.85 -31.06
N LEU A 166 -16.00 -21.25 -32.01
CA LEU A 166 -16.57 -20.59 -33.20
C LEU A 166 -15.62 -20.84 -34.38
#